data_AF-A0A7S3SF11-F1
#
_entry.id   AF-A0A7S3SF11-F1
#
_cell.length_a   1.000
_cell.length_b   1.000
_cell.length_c   1.000
_cell.angle_alpha   90.00
_cell.angle_beta   90.00
_cell.angle_gamma   90.00
#
_symmetry.space_group_name_H-M   'P 1'
#
loop_
_entity.id
_entity.type
_entity.pdbx_description
1 polymer ?
#
loop_
_entity_poly.entity_id
_entity_poly.type
_entity_poly.pdbx_seq_one_letter_code
_entity_poly.pdbx_strand_id
1 'polypeptide(L)'
;RRANRRGGRLFFSLPAFASPSPSRGPHAFALAPASSEMHRSVTLTALRFVAMIGHLFSTILFTLSRRDNVIVALKFDYTQADIGWREREVSTACALILTCLGIQAIAFFGGYSLFSAPLTLLNLTCHIVGGALISLLILTKAHYAWIWYIFAVFSCIPTFFDVSKILSACLRSGERSQ
;
A
#
# COMPACT_ATOMS: atom_id res chain seq x y z
N ARG A 1 41.79 40.07 -58.26
CA ARG A 1 40.84 39.12 -58.90
C ARG A 1 39.46 39.35 -58.31
N ARG A 2 38.44 39.50 -59.16
CA ARG A 2 37.03 39.79 -58.84
C ARG A 2 36.30 38.64 -58.11
N ALA A 3 35.14 39.01 -57.54
CA ALA A 3 33.91 38.22 -57.28
C ALA A 3 33.86 37.42 -55.97
N ASN A 4 32.77 37.27 -55.20
CA ASN A 4 31.34 37.65 -55.30
C ASN A 4 30.64 37.01 -54.07
N ARG A 5 29.70 37.70 -53.38
CA ARG A 5 28.35 37.18 -53.04
C ARG A 5 27.52 38.14 -52.16
N ARG A 6 26.31 38.39 -52.67
CA ARG A 6 25.16 39.08 -52.05
C ARG A 6 24.50 38.20 -50.96
N GLY A 7 23.77 38.81 -50.03
CA GLY A 7 22.82 38.09 -49.16
C GLY A 7 22.10 39.02 -48.18
N GLY A 8 20.83 39.30 -48.43
CA GLY A 8 20.03 40.35 -47.79
C GLY A 8 19.78 40.22 -46.28
N ARG A 9 19.70 41.38 -45.63
CA ARG A 9 19.04 41.55 -44.33
C ARG A 9 17.53 41.42 -44.56
N LEU A 10 16.93 40.34 -44.08
CA LEU A 10 15.49 40.25 -43.93
C LEU A 10 15.13 40.67 -42.50
N PHE A 11 14.54 41.86 -42.42
CA PHE A 11 13.70 42.33 -41.33
C PHE A 11 12.63 41.26 -41.05
N PHE A 12 12.64 40.68 -39.86
CA PHE A 12 11.46 40.03 -39.31
C PHE A 12 10.92 40.91 -38.18
N SER A 13 9.82 41.60 -38.46
CA SER A 13 9.02 42.31 -37.46
C SER A 13 8.52 41.31 -36.41
N LEU A 14 8.89 41.55 -35.15
CA LEU A 14 8.20 40.95 -34.00
C LEU A 14 6.83 41.63 -33.85
N PRO A 15 5.73 40.88 -33.65
CA PRO A 15 4.44 41.48 -33.35
C PRO A 15 4.46 42.06 -31.93
N ALA A 16 3.85 43.23 -31.77
CA ALA A 16 3.68 43.92 -30.51
C ALA A 16 2.90 43.06 -29.51
N PHE A 17 3.50 42.81 -28.35
CA PHE A 17 2.86 42.17 -27.21
C PHE A 17 1.86 43.14 -26.59
N ALA A 18 0.58 43.00 -26.93
CA ALA A 18 -0.50 43.72 -26.29
C ALA A 18 -0.65 43.23 -24.83
N SER A 19 -0.43 44.13 -23.86
CA SER A 19 -0.77 43.88 -22.45
C SER A 19 -2.29 43.77 -22.29
N PRO A 20 -2.82 42.75 -21.59
CA PRO A 20 -4.23 42.75 -21.23
C PRO A 20 -4.48 43.70 -20.06
N SER A 21 -5.42 44.62 -20.26
CA SER A 21 -6.07 45.42 -19.20
C SER A 21 -6.83 44.51 -18.23
N PRO A 22 -6.85 44.79 -16.91
CA PRO A 22 -7.59 44.00 -15.95
C PRO A 22 -9.06 44.42 -15.95
N SER A 23 -9.89 43.76 -16.76
CA SER A 23 -11.34 43.81 -16.57
C SER A 23 -11.71 42.99 -15.34
N ARG A 24 -12.11 43.69 -14.28
CA ARG A 24 -12.77 43.14 -13.09
C ARG A 24 -14.03 42.37 -13.53
N GLY A 25 -13.99 41.04 -13.43
CA GLY A 25 -15.16 40.17 -13.47
C GLY A 25 -15.21 39.29 -12.21
N PRO A 26 -16.36 39.06 -11.59
CA PRO A 26 -16.50 38.23 -10.39
C PRO A 26 -16.58 36.74 -10.79
N HIS A 27 -15.47 36.19 -11.30
CA HIS A 27 -15.33 34.76 -11.55
C HIS A 27 -14.04 34.20 -10.93
N ALA A 28 -13.66 34.73 -9.76
CA ALA A 28 -12.63 34.15 -8.92
C ALA A 28 -13.26 33.24 -7.87
N PHE A 29 -13.82 32.11 -8.30
CA PHE A 29 -14.22 31.04 -7.38
C PHE A 29 -14.05 29.67 -8.07
N ALA A 30 -13.29 28.78 -7.44
CA ALA A 30 -13.22 27.33 -7.68
C ALA A 30 -12.33 26.76 -8.81
N LEU A 31 -11.03 27.08 -8.85
CA LEU A 31 -10.01 26.25 -9.54
C LEU A 31 -9.02 25.55 -8.58
N ALA A 32 -9.16 25.72 -7.27
CA ALA A 32 -8.24 25.18 -6.26
C ALA A 32 -8.47 23.73 -5.75
N PRO A 33 -9.62 23.04 -5.91
CA PRO A 33 -9.81 21.74 -5.24
C PRO A 33 -9.13 20.56 -5.96
N ALA A 34 -8.94 20.61 -7.29
CA ALA A 34 -8.55 19.43 -8.07
C ALA A 34 -7.09 18.98 -7.86
N SER A 35 -6.14 19.91 -7.68
CA SER A 35 -4.72 19.57 -7.49
C SER A 35 -4.46 18.93 -6.12
N SER A 36 -5.18 19.36 -5.09
CA SER A 36 -5.02 18.87 -3.72
C SER A 36 -5.54 17.44 -3.54
N GLU A 37 -6.69 17.11 -4.13
CA GLU A 37 -7.30 15.77 -4.06
C GLU A 37 -6.51 14.74 -4.87
N MET A 38 -6.00 15.14 -6.04
CA MET A 38 -5.11 14.30 -6.84
C MET A 38 -3.81 13.98 -6.10
N HIS A 39 -3.18 14.98 -5.47
CA HIS A 39 -1.98 14.75 -4.65
C HIS A 39 -2.25 13.79 -3.49
N ARG A 40 -3.39 13.95 -2.80
CA ARG A 40 -3.79 13.09 -1.67
C ARG A 40 -3.93 11.62 -2.06
N SER A 41 -4.58 11.32 -3.17
CA SER A 41 -4.84 9.93 -3.62
C SER A 41 -3.56 9.20 -4.03
N VAL A 42 -2.62 9.90 -4.69
CA VAL A 42 -1.31 9.36 -5.05
C VAL A 42 -0.49 9.07 -3.79
N THR A 43 -0.44 10.02 -2.83
CA THR A 43 0.27 9.81 -1.56
C THR A 43 -0.32 8.65 -0.77
N LEU A 44 -1.65 8.55 -0.68
CA LEU A 44 -2.32 7.48 0.05
C LEU A 44 -1.99 6.09 -0.53
N THR A 45 -1.95 6.01 -1.86
CA THR A 45 -1.62 4.78 -2.58
C THR A 45 -0.17 4.36 -2.32
N ALA A 46 0.77 5.32 -2.41
CA ALA A 46 2.18 5.06 -2.13
C ALA A 46 2.41 4.63 -0.67
N LEU A 47 1.75 5.30 0.30
CA LEU A 47 1.82 4.93 1.71
C LEU A 47 1.29 3.52 1.96
N ARG A 48 0.18 3.14 1.33
CA ARG A 48 -0.36 1.77 1.45
C ARG A 48 0.63 0.73 0.95
N PHE A 49 1.27 0.98 -0.20
CA PHE A 49 2.29 0.07 -0.73
C PHE A 49 3.46 -0.11 0.25
N VAL A 50 4.01 0.99 0.77
CA VAL A 50 5.13 0.93 1.73
C VAL A 50 4.71 0.21 3.01
N ALA A 51 3.51 0.47 3.53
CA ALA A 51 3.00 -0.21 4.72
C ALA A 51 2.81 -1.72 4.49
N MET A 52 2.30 -2.13 3.33
CA MET A 52 2.16 -3.53 2.95
C MET A 52 3.53 -4.24 2.90
N ILE A 53 4.54 -3.61 2.30
CA ILE A 53 5.92 -4.13 2.29
C ILE A 53 6.50 -4.20 3.70
N GLY A 54 6.26 -3.20 4.54
CA GLY A 54 6.69 -3.20 5.94
C GLY A 54 6.07 -4.36 6.74
N HIS A 55 4.77 -4.59 6.58
CA HIS A 55 4.08 -5.73 7.19
C HIS A 55 4.66 -7.06 6.67
N LEU A 56 4.82 -7.21 5.36
CA LEU A 56 5.45 -8.39 4.75
C LEU A 56 6.84 -8.67 5.35
N PHE A 57 7.69 -7.65 5.41
CA PHE A 57 9.04 -7.78 5.93
C PHE A 57 9.03 -8.18 7.41
N SER A 58 8.19 -7.56 8.23
CA SER A 58 8.04 -7.92 9.64
C SER A 58 7.59 -9.38 9.83
N THR A 59 6.64 -9.87 9.01
CA THR A 59 6.17 -11.25 9.05
C THR A 59 7.26 -12.25 8.66
N ILE A 60 8.07 -11.92 7.64
CA ILE A 60 9.23 -12.75 7.25
C ILE A 60 10.24 -12.80 8.39
N LEU A 61 10.62 -11.66 8.96
CA LEU A 61 11.56 -11.61 10.08
C LEU A 61 11.05 -12.38 11.30
N PHE A 62 9.76 -12.27 11.62
CA PHE A 62 9.15 -13.06 12.69
C PHE A 62 9.19 -14.56 12.38
N THR A 63 8.93 -14.94 11.14
CA THR A 63 9.03 -16.35 10.70
C THR A 63 10.45 -16.89 10.88
N LEU A 64 11.48 -16.08 10.61
CA LEU A 64 12.88 -16.48 10.82
C LEU A 64 13.29 -16.54 12.29
N SER A 65 12.73 -15.66 13.13
CA SER A 65 13.02 -15.57 14.57
C SER A 65 12.03 -16.33 15.47
N ARG A 66 11.12 -17.12 14.89
CA ARG A 66 10.02 -17.79 15.61
C ARG A 66 10.49 -18.73 16.73
N ARG A 67 11.64 -19.38 16.54
CA ARG A 67 12.19 -20.35 17.51
C ARG A 67 12.48 -19.70 18.85
N ASP A 68 13.06 -18.51 18.85
CA ASP A 68 13.37 -17.75 20.07
C ASP A 68 12.10 -17.38 20.83
N ASN A 69 11.04 -17.01 20.11
CA ASN A 69 9.74 -16.66 20.69
C ASN A 69 9.00 -17.88 21.26
N VAL A 70 9.15 -19.05 20.64
CA VAL A 70 8.58 -20.31 21.15
C VAL A 70 9.30 -20.76 22.41
N ILE A 71 10.63 -20.72 22.45
CA ILE A 71 11.43 -21.16 23.60
C ILE A 71 11.11 -20.32 24.85
N VAL A 72 11.00 -19.00 24.71
CA VAL A 72 10.67 -18.10 25.84
C VAL A 72 9.26 -18.35 26.39
N ALA A 73 8.34 -18.86 25.58
CA ALA A 73 6.96 -19.10 25.97
C ALA A 73 6.72 -20.48 26.62
N LEU A 74 7.67 -21.42 26.55
CA LEU A 74 7.51 -22.73 27.16
C LEU A 74 7.90 -22.71 28.65
N LYS A 75 7.13 -23.42 29.48
CA LYS A 75 7.49 -23.72 30.87
C LYS A 75 8.78 -24.54 30.90
N PHE A 76 9.57 -24.41 31.97
CA PHE A 76 10.89 -25.03 32.18
C PHE A 76 10.98 -26.56 31.96
N ASP A 77 9.86 -27.27 31.84
CA ASP A 77 9.79 -28.73 31.72
C ASP A 77 9.25 -29.13 30.33
N TYR A 78 9.98 -28.77 29.27
CA TYR A 78 9.55 -29.00 27.88
C TYR A 78 10.29 -30.15 27.20
N THR A 79 9.57 -30.90 26.37
CA THR A 79 10.19 -31.88 25.46
C THR A 79 10.50 -31.24 24.10
N GLN A 80 11.47 -31.82 23.38
CA GLN A 80 11.76 -31.37 21.99
C GLN A 80 10.57 -31.55 21.05
N ALA A 81 9.68 -32.51 21.34
CA ALA A 81 8.46 -32.73 20.58
C ALA A 81 7.48 -31.55 20.72
N ASP A 82 7.37 -30.97 21.92
CA ASP A 82 6.49 -29.83 22.19
C ASP A 82 6.94 -28.57 21.45
N ILE A 83 8.26 -28.31 21.41
CA ILE A 83 8.83 -27.20 20.65
C ILE A 83 8.48 -27.34 19.17
N GLY A 84 8.71 -28.53 18.60
CA GLY A 84 8.44 -28.78 17.18
C GLY A 84 6.95 -28.62 16.82
N TRP A 85 6.04 -28.98 17.73
CA TRP A 85 4.62 -28.75 17.54
C TRP A 85 4.26 -27.26 17.53
N ARG A 86 4.77 -26.48 18.50
CA ARG A 86 4.51 -25.03 18.58
C ARG A 86 5.15 -24.23 17.46
N GLU A 87 6.35 -24.61 17.02
CA GLU A 87 6.97 -24.00 15.83
C GLU A 87 6.13 -24.21 14.57
N ARG A 88 5.52 -25.40 14.41
CA ARG A 88 4.59 -25.65 13.29
C ARG A 88 3.35 -24.77 13.40
N GLU A 89 2.75 -24.67 14.58
CA GLU A 89 1.57 -23.83 14.83
C GLU A 89 1.83 -22.37 14.45
N VAL A 90 2.95 -21.80 14.93
CA VAL A 90 3.36 -20.43 14.60
C VAL A 90 3.66 -20.28 13.12
N SER A 91 4.31 -21.27 12.51
CA SER A 91 4.57 -21.27 11.07
C SER A 91 3.28 -21.28 10.25
N THR A 92 2.24 -21.98 10.69
CA THR A 92 0.92 -21.95 10.05
C THR A 92 0.30 -20.56 10.14
N ALA A 93 0.33 -19.92 11.31
CA ALA A 93 -0.17 -18.55 11.46
C ALA A 93 0.57 -17.56 10.54
N CYS A 94 1.90 -17.64 10.47
CA CYS A 94 2.70 -16.83 9.55
C CYS A 94 2.35 -17.07 8.08
N ALA A 95 2.17 -18.34 7.69
CA ALA A 95 1.77 -18.69 6.33
C ALA A 95 0.42 -18.08 5.96
N LEU A 96 -0.56 -18.12 6.88
CA LEU A 96 -1.87 -17.48 6.67
C LEU A 96 -1.76 -15.96 6.52
N ILE A 97 -0.94 -15.28 7.34
CA ILE A 97 -0.66 -13.85 7.19
C ILE A 97 -0.05 -13.58 5.80
N LEU A 98 0.93 -14.36 5.37
CA LEU A 98 1.57 -14.21 4.06
C LEU A 98 0.57 -14.43 2.91
N THR A 99 -0.32 -15.41 3.00
CA THR A 99 -1.39 -15.62 2.02
C THR A 99 -2.35 -14.43 1.96
N CYS A 100 -2.78 -13.92 3.12
CA CYS A 100 -3.60 -12.71 3.21
C CYS A 100 -2.93 -11.50 2.55
N LEU A 101 -1.63 -11.28 2.82
CA LEU A 101 -0.83 -10.23 2.19
C LEU A 101 -0.73 -10.43 0.67
N GLY A 102 -0.58 -11.67 0.20
CA GLY A 102 -0.57 -11.99 -1.23
C GLY A 102 -1.89 -11.63 -1.93
N ILE A 103 -3.02 -11.97 -1.30
CA ILE A 103 -4.35 -11.62 -1.82
C ILE A 103 -4.52 -10.09 -1.86
N GLN A 104 -4.12 -9.39 -0.80
CA GLN A 104 -4.18 -7.93 -0.75
C GLN A 104 -3.26 -7.28 -1.80
N ALA A 105 -2.09 -7.87 -2.07
CA ALA A 105 -1.21 -7.43 -3.14
C ALA A 105 -1.88 -7.58 -4.52
N ILE A 106 -2.55 -8.71 -4.79
CA ILE A 106 -3.32 -8.91 -6.02
C ILE A 106 -4.46 -7.88 -6.13
N ALA A 107 -5.19 -7.63 -5.04
CA ALA A 107 -6.25 -6.62 -4.99
C ALA A 107 -5.72 -5.19 -5.27
N PHE A 108 -4.55 -4.88 -4.70
CA PHE A 108 -3.88 -3.59 -4.83
C PHE A 108 -3.34 -3.38 -6.25
N PHE A 109 -2.55 -4.31 -6.78
CA PHE A 109 -2.00 -4.20 -8.13
C PHE A 109 -3.06 -4.34 -9.23
N GLY A 110 -4.13 -5.10 -8.98
CA GLY A 110 -5.29 -5.17 -9.86
C GLY A 110 -6.19 -3.93 -9.84
N GLY A 111 -5.91 -2.97 -8.96
CA GLY A 111 -6.66 -1.71 -8.86
C GLY A 111 -8.05 -1.82 -8.24
N TYR A 112 -8.43 -2.99 -7.69
CA TYR A 112 -9.76 -3.22 -7.13
C TYR A 112 -10.03 -2.40 -5.86
N SER A 113 -9.00 -2.15 -5.04
CA SER A 113 -9.12 -1.45 -3.76
C SER A 113 -8.58 -0.01 -3.78
N LEU A 114 -7.85 0.39 -4.85
CA LEU A 114 -7.22 1.71 -4.98
C LEU A 114 -8.22 2.87 -5.01
N PHE A 115 -9.39 2.65 -5.62
CA PHE A 115 -10.37 3.72 -5.85
C PHE A 115 -11.31 4.00 -4.67
N SER A 116 -11.16 3.28 -3.55
CA SER A 116 -11.94 3.52 -2.34
C SER A 116 -11.08 4.07 -1.21
N ALA A 117 -11.12 5.39 -1.02
CA ALA A 117 -10.43 6.09 0.07
C ALA A 117 -10.61 5.46 1.47
N PRO A 118 -11.84 5.11 1.94
CA PRO A 118 -12.00 4.51 3.27
C PRO A 118 -11.36 3.12 3.38
N LEU A 119 -11.40 2.32 2.31
CA LEU A 119 -10.78 0.99 2.30
C LEU A 119 -9.25 1.08 2.23
N THR A 120 -8.72 2.04 1.49
CA THR A 120 -7.27 2.29 1.44
C THR A 120 -6.75 2.76 2.79
N LEU A 121 -7.49 3.63 3.49
CA LEU A 121 -7.16 4.03 4.87
C LEU A 121 -7.20 2.85 5.84
N LEU A 122 -8.26 2.04 5.80
CA LEU A 122 -8.37 0.84 6.64
C LEU A 122 -7.19 -0.11 6.43
N ASN A 123 -6.88 -0.44 5.16
CA ASN A 123 -5.74 -1.30 4.83
C ASN A 123 -4.43 -0.68 5.32
N LEU A 124 -4.20 0.60 5.05
CA LEU A 124 -3.01 1.32 5.50
C LEU A 124 -2.82 1.23 7.03
N THR A 125 -3.86 1.54 7.79
CA THR A 125 -3.82 1.47 9.26
C THR A 125 -3.57 0.04 9.73
N CYS A 126 -4.26 -0.95 9.15
CA CYS A 126 -4.06 -2.35 9.54
C CYS A 126 -2.64 -2.85 9.24
N HIS A 127 -2.04 -2.46 8.12
CA HIS A 127 -0.67 -2.83 7.81
C HIS A 127 0.36 -2.16 8.71
N ILE A 128 0.21 -0.87 9.00
CA ILE A 128 1.12 -0.14 9.90
C ILE A 128 1.06 -0.77 11.30
N VAL A 129 -0.14 -0.93 11.84
CA VAL A 129 -0.33 -1.45 13.20
C VAL A 129 0.06 -2.93 13.27
N GLY A 130 -0.37 -3.75 12.30
CA GLY A 130 0.00 -5.16 12.24
C GLY A 130 1.51 -5.37 12.14
N GLY A 131 2.17 -4.67 11.21
CA GLY A 131 3.62 -4.74 11.04
C GLY A 131 4.39 -4.23 12.25
N ALA A 132 3.93 -3.15 12.89
CA ALA A 132 4.52 -2.64 14.12
C ALA A 132 4.37 -3.64 15.28
N LEU A 133 3.20 -4.25 15.45
CA LEU A 133 2.95 -5.25 16.50
C LEU A 133 3.82 -6.50 16.30
N ILE A 134 3.93 -7.01 15.07
CA ILE A 134 4.81 -8.15 14.78
C ILE A 134 6.27 -7.78 15.09
N SER A 135 6.70 -6.58 14.71
CA SER A 135 8.05 -6.09 15.04
C SER A 135 8.27 -6.01 16.55
N LEU A 136 7.27 -5.56 17.31
CA LEU A 136 7.32 -5.56 18.78
C LEU A 136 7.38 -6.98 19.34
N LEU A 137 6.67 -7.96 18.77
CA LEU A 137 6.78 -9.36 19.19
C LEU A 137 8.21 -9.88 19.05
N ILE A 138 8.85 -9.59 17.91
CA ILE A 138 10.25 -9.98 17.66
C ILE A 138 11.17 -9.37 18.71
N LEU A 139 11.06 -8.06 18.95
CA LEU A 139 11.95 -7.32 19.84
C LEU A 139 11.75 -7.71 21.31
N THR A 140 10.52 -7.96 21.73
CA THR A 140 10.20 -8.27 23.12
C THR A 140 10.27 -9.77 23.45
N LYS A 141 10.47 -10.62 22.44
CA LYS A 141 10.35 -12.09 22.56
C LYS A 141 9.05 -12.51 23.24
N ALA A 142 7.97 -11.79 22.92
CA ALA A 142 6.68 -11.99 23.54
C ALA A 142 6.08 -13.35 23.16
N HIS A 143 5.10 -13.79 23.94
CA HIS A 143 4.49 -15.11 23.77
C HIS A 143 3.91 -15.27 22.35
N TYR A 144 4.25 -16.39 21.71
CA TYR A 144 3.86 -16.66 20.32
C TYR A 144 2.35 -16.61 20.04
N ALA A 145 1.48 -16.77 21.05
CA ALA A 145 0.03 -16.74 20.89
C ALA A 145 -0.49 -15.39 20.36
N TRP A 146 0.26 -14.31 20.60
CA TRP A 146 -0.07 -12.97 20.08
C TRP A 146 -0.16 -12.94 18.55
N ILE A 147 0.56 -13.82 17.83
CA ILE A 147 0.52 -13.85 16.37
C ILE A 147 -0.88 -14.18 15.83
N TRP A 148 -1.64 -15.02 16.53
CA TRP A 148 -2.99 -15.40 16.13
C TRP A 148 -3.98 -14.22 16.22
N TYR A 149 -3.85 -13.41 17.27
CA TYR A 149 -4.65 -12.20 17.42
C TYR A 149 -4.30 -11.15 16.36
N ILE A 150 -3.01 -10.99 16.05
CA ILE A 150 -2.56 -10.07 15.00
C ILE A 150 -3.09 -10.53 13.63
N PHE A 151 -3.01 -11.82 13.33
CA PHE A 151 -3.57 -12.40 12.11
C PHE A 151 -5.08 -12.11 11.99
N ALA A 152 -5.86 -12.44 13.02
CA ALA A 152 -7.31 -12.31 13.01
C ALA A 152 -7.77 -10.85 12.77
N VAL A 153 -7.12 -9.88 13.39
CA VAL A 153 -7.54 -8.47 13.29
C VAL A 153 -6.91 -7.76 12.10
N PHE A 154 -5.58 -7.85 11.94
CA PHE A 154 -4.86 -7.01 10.99
C PHE A 154 -4.63 -7.66 9.63
N SER A 155 -4.86 -8.97 9.48
CA SER A 155 -4.73 -9.66 8.20
C SER A 155 -6.07 -10.14 7.66
N CYS A 156 -6.93 -10.73 8.50
CA CYS A 156 -8.22 -11.26 8.06
C CYS A 156 -9.20 -10.14 7.66
N ILE A 157 -9.35 -9.09 8.48
CA ILE A 157 -10.30 -8.00 8.21
C ILE A 157 -9.97 -7.28 6.89
N PRO A 158 -8.74 -6.82 6.62
CA PRO A 158 -8.45 -6.11 5.38
C PRO A 158 -8.56 -7.02 4.15
N THR A 159 -8.15 -8.29 4.25
CA THR A 159 -8.32 -9.29 3.18
C THR A 159 -9.80 -9.51 2.86
N PHE A 160 -10.67 -9.59 3.88
CA PHE A 160 -12.10 -9.79 3.67
C PHE A 160 -12.73 -8.67 2.81
N PHE A 161 -12.38 -7.41 3.09
CA PHE A 161 -12.89 -6.29 2.31
C PHE A 161 -12.30 -6.23 0.90
N ASP A 162 -11.02 -6.53 0.73
CA ASP A 162 -10.38 -6.59 -0.59
C ASP A 162 -10.98 -7.72 -1.45
N VAL A 163 -11.21 -8.90 -0.88
CA VAL A 163 -11.89 -10.02 -1.55
C VAL A 163 -13.33 -9.64 -1.93
N SER A 164 -14.05 -8.95 -1.05
CA SER A 164 -15.41 -8.47 -1.34
C SER A 164 -15.44 -7.53 -2.54
N LYS A 165 -14.43 -6.66 -2.69
CA LYS A 165 -14.27 -5.78 -3.85
C LYS A 165 -13.95 -6.53 -5.13
N ILE A 166 -13.03 -7.50 -5.07
CA ILE A 166 -12.69 -8.37 -6.21
C ILE A 166 -13.96 -9.12 -6.66
N LEU A 167 -14.67 -9.77 -5.74
CA LEU A 167 -15.88 -10.52 -6.04
C LEU A 167 -16.95 -9.62 -6.69
N SER A 168 -17.18 -8.44 -6.12
CA SER A 168 -18.11 -7.46 -6.69
C SER A 168 -17.73 -7.03 -8.12
N ALA A 169 -16.43 -6.89 -8.40
CA ALA A 169 -15.96 -6.56 -9.74
C ALA A 169 -16.14 -7.73 -10.72
N CYS A 170 -15.85 -8.96 -10.29
CA CYS A 170 -16.06 -10.17 -11.09
C CYS A 170 -17.53 -10.36 -11.47
N LEU A 171 -18.46 -10.20 -10.52
CA LEU A 171 -19.90 -10.33 -10.79
C LEU A 171 -20.36 -9.33 -11.87
N ARG A 172 -19.94 -8.07 -11.77
CA ARG A 172 -20.24 -7.01 -12.77
C ARG A 172 -19.61 -7.23 -14.14
N SER A 173 -18.55 -8.03 -14.23
CA SER A 173 -17.96 -8.40 -15.52
C SER A 173 -18.74 -9.51 -16.23
N GLY A 174 -19.36 -10.41 -15.46
CA GLY A 174 -20.23 -11.46 -15.99
C GLY A 174 -21.50 -10.89 -16.62
N GLU A 175 -22.14 -9.94 -15.95
CA GLU A 175 -23.37 -9.29 -16.45
C GLU A 175 -23.17 -8.49 -17.74
N ARG A 176 -21.97 -7.94 -17.96
CA ARG A 176 -21.65 -7.17 -19.18
C ARG A 176 -21.33 -8.03 -20.40
N SER A 177 -21.14 -9.33 -20.20
CA SER A 177 -20.80 -10.28 -21.27
C SER A 177 -22.04 -11.01 -21.81
N GLN A 178 -23.23 -10.74 -21.26
CA GLN A 178 -24.52 -11.21 -21.75
C GLN A 178 -25.25 -10.08 -22.48
#